data_AF-A0A522AAC3-F1
#
_entry.id   AF-A0A522AAC3-F1
#
_cell.length_a   1.000
_cell.length_b   1.000
_cell.length_c   1.000
_cell.angle_alpha   90.00
_cell.angle_beta   90.00
_cell.angle_gamma   90.00
#
_symmetry.space_group_name_H-M   'P 1'
#
loop_
_entity.id
_entity.type
_entity.pdbx_description
1 polymer ?
#
loop_
_entity_poly.entity_id
_entity_poly.type
_entity_poly.pdbx_seq_one_letter_code
_entity_poly.pdbx_strand_id
1 'polypeptide(L)'
;MAFIDRAVLAPLALVLLSFALAGCQALLPRASSELRDTWGSFDEALEAVNHIIPYETRRAQLAVQGLEPGTNPAITLLSFADVSQRFSLGATVTANEL
;
A
#
# COMPACT_ATOMS: atom_id res chain seq x y z
N MET A 1 5.02 1.16 -58.25
CA MET A 1 3.94 1.00 -57.24
C MET A 1 4.42 0.53 -55.86
N ALA A 2 5.61 -0.05 -55.68
CA ALA A 2 6.06 -0.56 -54.36
C ALA A 2 6.55 0.51 -53.33
N PHE A 3 6.79 1.76 -53.75
CA PHE A 3 7.32 2.82 -52.88
C PHE A 3 6.22 3.51 -52.06
N ILE A 4 4.99 3.52 -52.59
CA ILE A 4 3.80 4.11 -51.94
C ILE A 4 3.33 3.21 -50.79
N ASP A 5 3.41 1.89 -50.96
CA ASP A 5 3.01 0.94 -49.91
C ASP A 5 3.85 1.10 -48.63
N ARG A 6 5.19 1.18 -48.71
CA ARG A 6 6.05 1.37 -47.52
C ARG A 6 5.87 2.74 -46.87
N ALA A 7 5.60 3.79 -47.66
CA ALA A 7 5.41 5.15 -47.15
C ALA A 7 4.10 5.33 -46.37
N VAL A 8 3.07 4.52 -46.66
CA VAL A 8 1.77 4.54 -45.96
C VAL A 8 1.72 3.48 -44.85
N LEU A 9 2.38 2.32 -45.02
CA LEU A 9 2.44 1.26 -44.00
C LEU A 9 3.21 1.68 -42.74
N ALA A 10 4.29 2.45 -42.88
CA ALA A 10 5.10 2.90 -41.74
C ALA A 10 4.34 3.81 -40.76
N PRO A 11 3.66 4.90 -41.20
CA PRO A 11 2.88 5.73 -40.27
C PRO A 11 1.65 4.99 -39.72
N LEU A 12 1.02 4.12 -40.51
CA LEU A 12 -0.11 3.32 -40.05
C LEU A 12 0.28 2.33 -38.94
N ALA A 13 1.44 1.68 -39.07
CA ALA A 13 1.98 0.82 -38.02
C ALA A 13 2.33 1.59 -36.74
N LEU A 14 2.84 2.83 -36.87
CA LEU A 14 3.14 3.70 -35.72
C LEU A 14 1.86 4.14 -34.97
N VAL A 15 0.78 4.41 -35.70
CA VAL A 15 -0.53 4.74 -35.12
C VAL A 15 -1.12 3.52 -34.40
N LEU A 16 -1.05 2.33 -35.00
CA LEU A 16 -1.52 1.10 -34.35
C LEU A 16 -0.73 0.78 -33.08
N LEU A 17 0.60 0.96 -33.10
CA LEU A 17 1.47 0.73 -31.95
C LEU A 17 1.17 1.70 -30.80
N SER A 18 0.91 2.97 -31.10
CA SER A 18 0.56 3.97 -30.08
C SER A 18 -0.79 3.70 -29.43
N PHE A 19 -1.79 3.23 -30.18
CA PHE A 19 -3.07 2.77 -29.61
C PHE A 19 -2.91 1.52 -28.74
N ALA A 20 -2.07 0.56 -29.14
CA ALA A 20 -1.78 -0.63 -28.34
C ALA A 20 -1.09 -0.30 -27.00
N LEU A 21 -0.16 0.67 -27.00
CA LEU A 21 0.52 1.12 -25.77
C LEU A 21 -0.39 1.96 -24.86
N ALA A 22 -1.29 2.77 -25.42
CA ALA A 22 -2.24 3.56 -24.63
C ALA A 22 -3.25 2.69 -23.87
N GLY A 23 -3.65 1.55 -24.46
CA GLY A 23 -4.54 0.59 -23.82
C GLY A 23 -3.97 -0.03 -22.53
N CYS A 24 -2.65 -0.21 -22.45
CA CYS A 24 -2.01 -0.74 -21.25
C CYS A 24 -2.16 0.19 -20.04
N GLN A 25 -2.06 1.52 -20.22
CA GLN A 25 -2.24 2.45 -19.10
C GLN A 25 -3.69 2.59 -18.64
N ALA A 26 -4.65 2.46 -19.56
CA ALA A 26 -6.08 2.51 -19.23
C ALA A 26 -6.56 1.25 -18.48
N LEU A 27 -5.85 0.13 -18.62
CA LEU A 27 -6.19 -1.15 -17.96
C LEU A 27 -5.60 -1.29 -16.55
N LEU A 28 -4.62 -0.44 -16.18
CA LEU A 28 -4.20 -0.40 -14.80
C LEU A 28 -5.32 0.17 -13.94
N PRO A 29 -5.78 -0.55 -12.89
CA PRO A 29 -6.69 0.01 -11.91
C PRO A 29 -6.08 1.30 -11.38
N ARG A 30 -6.80 2.42 -11.53
CA ARG A 30 -6.43 3.65 -10.84
C ARG A 30 -6.59 3.37 -9.36
N ALA A 31 -5.48 3.13 -8.67
CA ALA A 31 -5.46 3.02 -7.22
C ALA A 31 -5.72 4.42 -6.67
N SER A 32 -7.00 4.80 -6.52
CA SER A 32 -7.37 5.89 -5.65
C SER A 32 -7.27 5.38 -4.22
N SER A 33 -6.14 5.66 -3.59
CA SER A 33 -6.01 5.60 -2.14
C SER A 33 -6.85 6.75 -1.57
N GLU A 34 -8.17 6.56 -1.46
CA GLU A 34 -8.92 7.32 -0.46
C GLU A 34 -8.41 6.83 0.88
N LEU A 35 -7.38 7.49 1.39
CA LEU A 35 -7.05 7.48 2.80
C LEU A 35 -8.30 7.99 3.50
N ARG A 36 -9.10 7.05 3.99
CA ARG A 36 -10.22 7.34 4.87
C ARG A 36 -9.57 7.74 6.19
N ASP A 37 -9.18 9.01 6.27
CA ASP A 37 -8.32 9.55 7.32
C ASP A 37 -9.02 9.41 8.66
N THR A 38 -8.61 8.39 9.41
CA THR A 38 -8.90 8.27 10.83
C THR A 38 -8.04 9.25 11.64
N TRP A 39 -6.86 9.60 11.11
CA TRP A 39 -5.92 10.58 11.65
C TRP A 39 -5.46 11.49 10.52
N GLY A 40 -5.38 12.80 10.76
CA GLY A 40 -4.94 13.79 9.77
C GLY A 40 -3.42 13.92 9.67
N SER A 41 -2.66 13.28 10.56
CA SER A 41 -1.20 13.28 10.55
C SER A 41 -0.61 12.00 11.15
N PHE A 42 0.67 11.75 10.85
CA PHE A 42 1.43 10.67 11.46
C PHE A 42 1.55 10.84 12.98
N ASP A 43 1.79 12.05 13.46
CA ASP A 43 1.97 12.32 14.89
C ASP A 43 0.68 12.04 15.68
N GLU A 44 -0.48 12.37 15.11
CA GLU A 44 -1.79 12.08 15.71
C GLU A 44 -2.03 10.56 15.82
N ALA A 45 -1.66 9.79 14.79
CA ALA A 45 -1.74 8.33 14.83
C ALA A 45 -0.78 7.74 15.88
N LEU A 46 0.43 8.28 15.97
CA LEU A 46 1.44 7.85 16.94
C LEU A 46 1.00 8.15 18.38
N GLU A 47 0.41 9.32 18.62
CA GLU A 47 -0.12 9.70 19.93
C GLU A 47 -1.25 8.76 20.37
N ALA A 48 -2.16 8.39 19.46
CA ALA A 48 -3.22 7.41 19.74
C ALA A 48 -2.64 6.05 20.17
N VAL A 49 -1.60 5.57 19.50
CA VAL A 49 -0.91 4.31 19.86
C VAL A 49 -0.19 4.44 21.20
N ASN A 50 0.47 5.57 21.48
CA ASN A 50 1.20 5.79 22.74
C ASN A 50 0.29 5.88 23.96
N HIS A 51 -0.99 6.23 23.77
CA HIS A 51 -1.98 6.27 24.84
C HIS A 51 -2.45 4.86 25.30
N ILE A 52 -2.05 3.80 24.60
CA ILE A 52 -2.43 2.43 24.96
C ILE A 52 -1.64 1.99 26.21
N ILE A 53 -2.32 1.94 27.35
CA ILE A 53 -1.79 1.35 28.59
C ILE A 53 -2.18 -0.13 28.65
N PRO A 54 -1.22 -1.06 28.69
CA PRO A 54 -1.50 -2.50 28.80
C PRO A 54 -2.34 -2.82 30.04
N TYR A 55 -3.26 -3.77 29.91
CA TYR A 55 -4.17 -4.24 30.97
C TYR A 55 -5.17 -3.22 31.53
N GLU A 56 -5.07 -1.93 31.17
CA GLU A 56 -6.01 -0.88 31.57
C GLU A 56 -6.91 -0.44 30.40
N THR A 57 -6.31 -0.27 29.22
CA THR A 57 -7.04 0.22 28.05
C THR A 57 -8.02 -0.82 27.55
N ARG A 58 -9.30 -0.46 27.48
CA ARG A 58 -10.37 -1.36 27.06
C ARG A 58 -10.58 -1.29 25.55
N ARG A 59 -11.06 -2.39 24.97
CA ARG A 59 -11.37 -2.48 23.52
C ARG A 59 -12.28 -1.36 23.01
N ALA A 60 -13.26 -0.94 23.81
CA ALA A 60 -14.14 0.16 23.44
C ALA A 60 -13.40 1.51 23.29
N GLN A 61 -12.37 1.75 24.11
CA GLN A 61 -11.55 2.97 24.02
C GLN A 61 -10.67 2.93 22.77
N LEU A 62 -10.11 1.77 22.42
CA LEU A 62 -9.35 1.58 21.19
C LEU A 62 -10.19 1.87 19.94
N ALA A 63 -11.46 1.42 19.92
CA ALA A 63 -12.36 1.70 18.81
C ALA A 63 -12.66 3.20 18.66
N VAL A 64 -12.84 3.93 19.77
CA VAL A 64 -13.03 5.39 19.75
C VAL A 64 -11.79 6.11 19.21
N GLN A 65 -10.59 5.60 19.48
CA GLN A 65 -9.33 6.13 18.97
C GLN A 65 -9.03 5.72 17.52
N GLY A 66 -9.91 4.96 16.87
CA GLY A 66 -9.70 4.50 15.50
C GLY A 66 -8.69 3.36 15.36
N LEU A 67 -8.36 2.68 16.46
CA LEU A 67 -7.41 1.57 16.52
C LEU A 67 -8.08 0.19 16.34
N GLU A 68 -9.32 0.16 15.86
CA GLU A 68 -10.07 -1.10 15.66
C GLU A 68 -9.92 -1.58 14.20
N PRO A 69 -9.34 -2.78 13.96
CA PRO A 69 -9.01 -3.25 12.61
C PRO A 69 -10.19 -3.45 11.66
N GLY A 70 -11.41 -3.68 12.18
CA GLY A 70 -12.61 -3.84 11.38
C GLY A 70 -13.17 -2.52 10.83
N THR A 71 -12.80 -1.39 11.42
CA THR A 71 -13.33 -0.05 11.09
C THR A 71 -12.29 0.85 10.45
N ASN A 72 -11.02 0.71 10.80
CA ASN A 72 -9.93 1.47 10.22
C ASN A 72 -9.05 0.61 9.30
N PRO A 73 -9.05 0.85 7.96
CA PRO A 73 -8.25 0.06 7.03
C PRO A 73 -6.73 0.28 7.17
N ALA A 74 -6.30 1.33 7.89
CA ALA A 74 -4.89 1.56 8.21
C ALA A 74 -4.36 0.66 9.35
N ILE A 75 -5.25 -0.06 10.05
CA ILE A 75 -4.89 -0.94 11.16
C ILE A 75 -4.99 -2.40 10.74
N THR A 76 -3.94 -3.17 11.01
CA THR A 76 -3.89 -4.62 10.73
C THR A 76 -3.61 -5.40 12.00
N LEU A 77 -4.45 -6.39 12.30
CA LEU A 77 -4.19 -7.33 13.39
C LEU A 77 -3.24 -8.43 12.90
N LEU A 78 -2.09 -8.55 13.57
CA LEU A 78 -1.08 -9.54 13.23
C LEU A 78 -1.12 -10.70 14.21
N SER A 79 -1.04 -11.93 13.68
CA SER A 79 -0.85 -13.12 14.50
C SER A 79 0.61 -13.23 14.95
N PHE A 80 0.86 -14.13 15.92
CA PHE A 80 2.23 -14.41 16.37
C PHE A 80 3.14 -14.88 15.21
N ALA A 81 2.60 -15.67 14.28
CA ALA A 81 3.35 -16.12 13.10
C ALA A 81 3.72 -14.95 12.18
N ASP A 82 2.78 -14.03 11.94
CA ASP A 82 3.02 -12.83 11.12
C ASP A 82 4.08 -11.93 11.74
N VAL A 83 4.02 -11.72 13.06
CA VAL A 83 5.01 -10.92 13.80
C VAL A 83 6.38 -11.60 13.69
N SER A 84 6.47 -12.91 13.92
CA SER A 84 7.74 -13.65 13.89
C SER A 84 8.41 -13.63 12.52
N GLN A 85 7.62 -13.65 11.44
CA GLN A 85 8.14 -13.57 10.07
C GLN A 85 8.60 -12.16 9.69
N ARG A 86 7.82 -11.13 10.03
CA ARG A 86 8.13 -9.73 9.66
C ARG A 86 9.27 -9.15 10.50
N PHE A 87 9.34 -9.55 11.76
CA PHE A 87 10.33 -9.07 12.73
C PHE A 87 11.27 -10.20 13.16
N SER A 88 11.79 -10.96 12.20
CA SER A 88 12.78 -12.01 12.48
C SER A 88 13.87 -11.45 13.40
N LEU A 89 14.01 -12.06 14.58
CA LEU A 89 14.94 -11.65 15.63
C LEU A 89 16.41 -11.60 15.15
N GLY A 90 16.72 -12.27 14.03
CA GLY A 90 18.05 -12.24 13.41
C GLY A 90 18.44 -10.92 12.74
N ALA A 91 17.49 -9.99 12.52
CA ALA A 91 17.80 -8.69 11.92
C ALA A 91 18.30 -7.64 12.94
N THR A 92 18.14 -7.89 14.23
CA THR A 92 18.53 -6.95 15.31
C THR A 92 19.57 -7.50 16.28
N VAL A 93 19.82 -8.82 16.30
CA VAL A 93 20.94 -9.41 17.05
C VAL A 93 22.24 -9.20 16.27
N THR A 94 23.08 -8.28 16.75
CA THR A 94 24.45 -8.17 16.23
C THR A 94 25.29 -9.33 16.76
N ALA A 95 26.13 -9.93 15.91
CA ALA A 95 26.95 -11.10 16.24
C ALA A 95 27.96 -10.88 17.39
N ASN A 96 28.06 -9.66 17.93
CA ASN A 96 28.97 -9.29 19.01
C ASN A 96 28.37 -9.47 20.42
N GLU A 97 27.12 -9.93 20.53
CA GLU A 97 26.44 -10.20 21.81
C GLU A 97 26.23 -11.71 22.09
N LEU A 98 26.88 -12.59 21.33
CA LEU A 98 26.95 -14.05 21.54
C LEU A 98 28.37 -14.47 21.91
#